data_AF-A0AAN4YGB2-F1
#
_entry.id   AF-A0AAN4YGB2-F1
#
_cell.length_a   1.000
_cell.length_b   1.000
_cell.length_c   1.000
_cell.angle_alpha   90.00
_cell.angle_beta   90.00
_cell.angle_gamma   90.00
#
_symmetry.space_group_name_H-M   'P 1'
#
loop_
_entity.id
_entity.type
_entity.pdbx_description
1 polymer ?
#
loop_
_entity_poly.entity_id
_entity_poly.type
_entity_poly.pdbx_seq_one_letter_code
_entity_poly.pdbx_strand_id
1 'polypeptide(L)'
;MFGTDKVKNVWITTDTSELDDKVKERDDAAMKLEAAETKLITLANKARLKAMKKQGYVEEGPPTPSEEPSDESGSVAARWVKPSERPTHRLKLLIGKKVDTINWARSEIERLNPEIEELQAKHRAGDAKLVSSVFVEFYHQADAQSAYQSVMAKLGGAPTAAAVELTTQNFYFTFQVIQTFLVVTVTSSASSVVSDIINNPSSAASLLAKKIPQASNFYISYIILQGLSFSAGALLQISGLILGKVLGALLDNTPRKMFTRWSSLSGLGWGTVYPAFTFLVVVGKYSTHVSDMEHS
;
A
#
# COMPACT_ATOMS: atom_id res chain seq x y z
N MET A 1 34.00 -2.63 -19.89
CA MET A 1 33.19 -1.40 -19.81
C MET A 1 32.30 -1.44 -21.05
N PHE A 2 30.99 -1.53 -20.90
CA PHE A 2 30.05 -1.88 -21.98
C PHE A 2 30.16 -0.86 -23.13
N GLY A 3 30.42 -1.34 -24.35
CA GLY A 3 30.59 -0.47 -25.51
C GLY A 3 29.26 0.14 -25.96
N THR A 4 29.35 1.22 -26.75
CA THR A 4 28.18 1.92 -27.34
C THR A 4 27.41 1.05 -28.33
N ASP A 5 28.01 -0.05 -28.80
CA ASP A 5 27.43 -1.05 -29.69
C ASP A 5 26.31 -1.87 -29.04
N LYS A 6 26.28 -1.95 -27.71
CA LYS A 6 25.30 -2.74 -26.94
C LYS A 6 24.14 -1.91 -26.40
N VAL A 7 24.30 -0.59 -26.36
CA VAL A 7 23.34 0.35 -25.80
C VAL A 7 22.42 0.86 -26.91
N LYS A 8 21.12 0.77 -26.69
CA LYS A 8 20.09 1.20 -27.64
C LYS A 8 19.62 2.62 -27.34
N ASN A 9 19.22 2.90 -26.10
CA ASN A 9 18.75 4.22 -25.68
C ASN A 9 19.30 4.58 -24.30
N VAL A 10 19.50 5.87 -24.07
CA VAL A 10 19.90 6.42 -22.78
C VAL A 10 18.96 7.58 -22.44
N TRP A 11 18.25 7.47 -21.33
CA TRP A 11 17.41 8.55 -20.80
C TRP A 11 18.06 9.11 -19.54
N ILE A 12 18.43 10.38 -19.63
CA ILE A 12 18.90 11.16 -18.49
C ILE A 12 17.67 11.60 -17.70
N THR A 13 17.68 11.36 -16.39
CA THR A 13 16.60 11.75 -15.51
C THR A 13 16.83 13.16 -14.98
N THR A 14 15.73 13.89 -14.83
CA THR A 14 15.72 15.18 -14.15
C THR A 14 14.94 15.06 -12.85
N ASP A 15 15.12 16.03 -11.98
CA ASP A 15 14.31 16.23 -10.79
C ASP A 15 12.88 16.59 -11.25
N THR A 16 11.92 15.74 -10.91
CA THR A 16 10.50 15.91 -11.23
C THR A 16 9.65 16.11 -9.99
N SER A 17 10.23 16.35 -8.80
CA SER A 17 9.46 16.44 -7.55
C SER A 17 8.36 17.50 -7.61
N GLU A 18 8.68 18.70 -8.11
CA GLU A 18 7.67 19.77 -8.24
C GLU A 18 6.57 19.42 -9.25
N LEU A 19 6.93 18.75 -10.36
CA LEU A 19 5.96 18.30 -11.36
C LEU A 19 5.01 17.26 -10.74
N ASP A 20 5.55 16.31 -9.99
CA ASP A 20 4.79 15.24 -9.35
C ASP A 20 3.82 15.81 -8.29
N ASP A 21 4.28 16.78 -7.50
CA ASP A 21 3.45 17.48 -6.52
C ASP A 21 2.29 18.23 -7.19
N LYS A 22 2.53 18.98 -8.28
CA LYS A 22 1.47 19.69 -9.01
C LYS A 22 0.49 18.74 -9.68
N VAL A 23 0.98 17.66 -10.27
CA VAL A 23 0.13 16.61 -10.86
C VAL A 23 -0.77 15.99 -9.80
N LYS A 24 -0.22 15.71 -8.61
CA LYS A 24 -0.97 15.20 -7.47
C LYS A 24 -2.03 16.19 -6.97
N GLU A 25 -1.69 17.48 -6.87
CA GLU A 25 -2.66 18.54 -6.52
C GLU A 25 -3.82 18.61 -7.52
N ARG A 26 -3.53 18.51 -8.83
CA ARG A 26 -4.54 18.50 -9.89
C ARG A 26 -5.42 17.25 -9.78
N ASP A 27 -4.83 16.09 -9.54
CA ASP A 27 -5.56 14.83 -9.41
C ASP A 27 -6.45 14.83 -8.15
N ASP A 28 -5.99 15.43 -7.05
CA ASP A 28 -6.80 15.67 -5.84
C ASP A 28 -7.97 16.62 -6.10
N ALA A 29 -7.75 17.70 -6.86
CA ALA A 29 -8.81 18.61 -7.29
C ALA A 29 -9.84 17.89 -8.20
N ALA A 30 -9.38 17.07 -9.14
CA ALA A 30 -10.23 16.26 -10.00
C ALA A 30 -11.05 15.23 -9.20
N MET A 31 -10.46 14.57 -8.20
CA MET A 31 -11.18 13.66 -7.30
C MET A 31 -12.24 14.40 -6.47
N LYS A 32 -11.95 15.63 -6.02
CA LYS A 32 -12.95 16.47 -5.33
C LYS A 32 -14.08 16.90 -6.26
N LEU A 33 -13.77 17.24 -7.50
CA LEU A 33 -14.76 17.58 -8.53
C LEU A 33 -15.69 16.40 -8.79
N GLU A 34 -15.15 15.21 -9.05
CA GLU A 34 -15.95 13.99 -9.30
C GLU A 34 -16.87 13.67 -8.11
N ALA A 35 -16.36 13.79 -6.88
CA ALA A 35 -17.16 13.56 -5.67
C ALA A 35 -18.28 14.59 -5.51
N ALA A 36 -18.00 15.86 -5.78
CA ALA A 36 -19.00 16.92 -5.70
C ALA A 36 -20.08 16.78 -6.79
N GLU A 37 -19.70 16.50 -8.04
CA GLU A 37 -20.64 16.28 -9.14
C GLU A 37 -21.50 15.04 -8.91
N THR A 38 -20.90 13.93 -8.44
CA THR A 38 -21.64 12.72 -8.08
C THR A 38 -22.69 13.01 -7.00
N LYS A 39 -22.30 13.75 -5.95
CA LYS A 39 -23.22 14.15 -4.87
C LYS A 39 -24.34 15.06 -5.37
N LEU A 40 -24.03 15.99 -6.27
CA LEU A 40 -25.03 16.87 -6.90
C LEU A 40 -26.05 16.06 -7.71
N ILE A 41 -25.59 15.09 -8.51
CA ILE A 41 -26.45 14.19 -9.29
C ILE A 41 -27.35 13.36 -8.37
N THR A 42 -26.80 12.77 -7.30
CA THR A 42 -27.59 12.00 -6.33
C THR A 42 -28.64 12.86 -5.64
N LEU A 43 -28.30 14.10 -5.28
CA LEU A 43 -29.23 15.04 -4.65
C LEU A 43 -30.38 15.41 -5.60
N ALA A 44 -30.06 15.78 -6.85
CA ALA A 44 -31.03 16.10 -7.88
C ALA A 44 -31.96 14.91 -8.15
N ASN A 45 -31.41 13.69 -8.27
CA ASN A 45 -32.21 12.47 -8.47
C ASN A 45 -33.11 12.16 -7.27
N LYS A 46 -32.63 12.37 -6.04
CA LYS A 46 -33.45 12.17 -4.83
C LYS A 46 -34.60 13.19 -4.76
N ALA A 47 -34.35 14.45 -5.12
CA ALA A 47 -35.38 15.48 -5.21
C ALA A 47 -36.43 15.13 -6.28
N ARG A 48 -35.99 14.72 -7.48
CA ARG A 48 -36.85 14.25 -8.57
C ARG A 48 -37.73 13.07 -8.15
N LEU A 49 -37.14 12.02 -7.56
CA LEU A 49 -37.89 10.84 -7.10
C LEU A 49 -38.91 11.17 -6.00
N LYS A 50 -38.60 12.12 -5.10
CA LYS A 50 -39.56 12.60 -4.10
C LYS A 50 -40.72 13.35 -4.75
N ALA A 51 -40.46 14.19 -5.75
CA ALA A 51 -41.49 14.90 -6.49
C ALA A 51 -42.42 13.91 -7.23
N MET A 52 -41.84 12.94 -7.96
CA MET A 52 -42.60 11.90 -8.67
C MET A 52 -43.46 11.05 -7.73
N LYS A 53 -42.97 10.69 -6.54
CA LYS A 53 -43.77 9.96 -5.54
C LYS A 53 -44.94 10.78 -4.98
N LYS A 54 -44.81 12.11 -4.92
CA LYS A 54 -45.83 13.01 -4.36
C LYS A 54 -46.94 13.33 -5.38
N GLN A 55 -46.62 13.32 -6.67
CA GLN A 55 -47.58 13.65 -7.74
C GLN A 55 -48.35 12.43 -8.30
N GLY A 56 -48.07 11.21 -7.84
CA GLY A 56 -48.54 10.01 -8.53
C GLY A 56 -47.80 9.86 -9.86
N TYR A 57 -47.74 8.65 -10.41
CA TYR A 57 -47.01 8.38 -11.65
C TYR A 57 -47.67 9.14 -12.81
N VAL A 58 -47.23 10.36 -13.10
CA VAL A 58 -47.61 11.11 -14.29
C VAL A 58 -46.38 11.17 -15.17
N GLU A 59 -46.48 10.48 -16.30
CA GLU A 59 -45.59 10.59 -17.45
C GLU A 59 -45.85 11.95 -18.12
N GLU A 60 -45.41 13.03 -17.49
CA GLU A 60 -45.35 14.35 -18.15
C GLU A 60 -43.97 14.97 -17.91
N GLY A 61 -43.48 15.61 -18.98
CA GLY A 61 -42.13 16.15 -19.10
C GLY A 61 -41.73 17.12 -17.99
N PRO A 62 -40.46 17.56 -17.98
CA PRO A 62 -39.89 18.30 -16.86
C PRO A 62 -40.69 19.58 -16.56
N PRO A 63 -40.84 19.96 -15.28
CA PRO A 63 -41.50 21.20 -14.91
C PRO A 63 -40.80 22.38 -15.60
N THR A 64 -41.59 23.34 -16.08
CA THR A 64 -41.11 24.56 -16.71
C THR A 64 -40.15 25.31 -15.77
N PRO A 65 -39.06 25.89 -16.29
CA PRO A 65 -38.11 26.62 -15.45
C PRO A 65 -38.86 27.75 -14.76
N SER A 66 -38.76 27.86 -13.44
CA SER A 66 -39.01 29.14 -12.79
C SER A 66 -38.02 30.14 -13.39
N GLU A 67 -38.55 31.15 -14.06
CA GLU A 67 -37.82 32.24 -14.69
C GLU A 67 -36.91 32.91 -13.66
N GLU A 68 -35.62 32.59 -13.70
CA GLU A 68 -34.47 33.50 -13.77
C GLU A 68 -33.26 32.67 -14.24
N PRO A 69 -32.61 32.99 -15.38
CA PRO A 69 -31.36 32.36 -15.73
C PRO A 69 -30.28 32.92 -14.81
N SER A 70 -30.04 32.27 -13.67
CA SER A 70 -28.86 32.58 -12.88
C SER A 70 -27.63 32.08 -13.65
N ASP A 71 -26.74 33.01 -14.03
CA ASP A 71 -25.59 32.85 -14.94
C ASP A 71 -24.55 31.76 -14.60
N GLU A 72 -24.76 30.89 -13.61
CA GLU A 72 -23.77 29.89 -13.24
C GLU A 72 -24.29 28.46 -13.30
N SER A 73 -23.70 27.72 -14.24
CA SER A 73 -23.83 26.28 -14.47
C SER A 73 -25.15 25.85 -15.12
N GLY A 74 -25.16 25.81 -16.46
CA GLY A 74 -26.16 25.16 -17.32
C GLY A 74 -26.29 23.63 -17.13
N SER A 75 -26.20 23.14 -15.89
CA SER A 75 -26.39 21.73 -15.57
C SER A 75 -27.88 21.44 -15.36
N VAL A 76 -28.35 20.34 -15.94
CA VAL A 76 -29.74 19.85 -15.76
C VAL A 76 -30.10 19.66 -14.28
N ALA A 77 -29.10 19.50 -13.41
CA ALA A 77 -29.26 19.42 -11.96
C ALA A 77 -29.76 20.72 -11.30
N ALA A 78 -29.49 21.90 -11.87
CA ALA A 78 -29.96 23.19 -11.37
C ALA A 78 -31.50 23.30 -11.34
N ARG A 79 -32.19 22.48 -12.14
CA ARG A 79 -33.66 22.37 -12.13
C ARG A 79 -34.23 21.79 -10.83
N TRP A 80 -33.42 21.03 -10.09
CA TRP A 80 -33.86 20.28 -8.91
C TRP A 80 -33.12 20.64 -7.63
N VAL A 81 -32.01 21.39 -7.73
CA VAL A 81 -31.11 21.71 -6.61
C VAL A 81 -30.81 23.20 -6.62
N LYS A 82 -31.03 23.88 -5.49
CA LYS A 82 -30.71 25.31 -5.35
C LYS A 82 -29.20 25.54 -5.22
N PRO A 83 -28.67 26.71 -5.63
CA PRO A 83 -27.24 27.02 -5.47
C PRO A 83 -26.71 26.85 -4.03
N SER A 84 -27.52 27.19 -3.02
CA SER A 84 -27.16 27.05 -1.61
C SER A 84 -27.06 25.60 -1.12
N GLU A 85 -27.67 24.65 -1.84
CA GLU A 85 -27.64 23.22 -1.53
C GLU A 85 -26.48 22.49 -2.22
N ARG A 86 -25.70 23.20 -3.04
CA ARG A 86 -24.55 22.63 -3.74
C ARG A 86 -23.46 22.17 -2.77
N PRO A 87 -22.71 21.12 -3.13
CA PRO A 87 -21.59 20.66 -2.31
C PRO A 87 -20.53 21.74 -2.11
N THR A 88 -20.19 21.97 -0.85
CA THR A 88 -19.23 23.00 -0.42
C THR A 88 -18.17 22.36 0.46
N HIS A 89 -16.97 22.96 0.48
CA HIS A 89 -15.91 22.57 1.40
C HIS A 89 -15.21 23.82 1.95
N ARG A 90 -14.40 23.64 2.99
CA ARG A 90 -13.53 24.71 3.52
C ARG A 90 -12.12 24.50 2.99
N LEU A 91 -11.47 25.58 2.56
CA LEU A 91 -10.10 25.55 2.04
C LEU A 91 -9.07 25.06 3.08
N LYS A 92 -9.34 25.33 4.36
CA LYS A 92 -8.56 24.83 5.50
C LYS A 92 -9.52 24.17 6.47
N LEU A 93 -9.10 23.03 7.02
CA LEU A 93 -9.86 22.31 8.04
C LEU A 93 -10.10 23.28 9.21
N LEU A 94 -11.37 23.58 9.48
CA LEU A 94 -11.88 24.48 10.54
C LEU A 94 -11.75 26.01 10.33
N ILE A 95 -10.66 26.54 9.78
CA ILE A 95 -10.43 28.02 9.75
C ILE A 95 -10.67 28.65 8.35
N GLY A 96 -10.88 27.83 7.32
CA GLY A 96 -11.00 28.32 5.93
C GLY A 96 -12.37 28.87 5.55
N LYS A 97 -12.38 29.77 4.56
CA LYS A 97 -13.60 30.19 3.84
C LYS A 97 -14.30 28.97 3.24
N LYS A 98 -15.64 28.97 3.31
CA LYS A 98 -16.49 27.95 2.69
C LYS A 98 -16.70 28.34 1.23
N VAL A 99 -16.35 27.45 0.31
CA VAL A 99 -16.44 27.67 -1.15
C VAL A 99 -17.27 26.57 -1.80
N ASP A 100 -17.88 26.87 -2.95
CA ASP A 100 -18.49 25.86 -3.80
C ASP A 100 -17.40 24.93 -4.35
N THR A 101 -17.53 23.63 -4.10
CA THR A 101 -16.48 22.66 -4.42
C THR A 101 -16.30 22.47 -5.92
N ILE A 102 -17.37 22.61 -6.71
CA ILE A 102 -17.33 22.37 -8.17
C ILE A 102 -16.63 23.54 -8.85
N ASN A 103 -17.05 24.77 -8.56
CA ASN A 103 -16.45 25.97 -9.16
C ASN A 103 -14.98 26.12 -8.72
N TRP A 104 -14.69 25.87 -7.44
CA TRP A 104 -13.31 25.87 -6.93
C TRP A 104 -12.46 24.83 -7.66
N ALA A 105 -12.91 23.58 -7.77
CA ALA A 105 -12.10 22.52 -8.37
C ALA A 105 -11.87 22.74 -9.87
N ARG A 106 -12.84 23.26 -10.62
CA ARG A 106 -12.67 23.64 -12.03
C ARG A 106 -11.62 24.74 -12.21
N SER A 107 -11.72 25.80 -11.41
CA SER A 107 -10.76 26.91 -11.43
C SER A 107 -9.35 26.45 -11.04
N GLU A 108 -9.25 25.55 -10.05
CA GLU A 108 -7.98 25.01 -9.59
C GLU A 108 -7.31 24.14 -10.65
N ILE A 109 -8.07 23.28 -11.33
CA ILE A 109 -7.57 22.48 -12.46
C ILE A 109 -7.11 23.38 -13.61
N GLU A 110 -7.90 24.40 -13.94
CA GLU A 110 -7.56 25.38 -14.98
C GLU A 110 -6.26 26.13 -14.66
N ARG A 111 -6.04 26.50 -13.40
CA ARG A 111 -4.78 27.11 -12.92
C ARG A 111 -3.59 26.14 -13.01
N LEU A 112 -3.78 24.88 -12.60
CA LEU A 112 -2.70 23.90 -12.49
C LEU A 112 -2.25 23.34 -13.86
N ASN A 113 -3.16 23.23 -14.83
CA ASN A 113 -2.85 22.69 -16.16
C ASN A 113 -1.66 23.39 -16.85
N PRO A 114 -1.62 24.73 -17.00
CA PRO A 114 -0.50 25.41 -17.65
C PRO A 114 0.81 25.26 -16.85
N GLU A 115 0.76 25.28 -15.52
CA GLU A 115 1.96 25.07 -14.68
C GLU A 115 2.55 23.67 -14.88
N ILE A 116 1.69 22.65 -14.97
CA ILE A 116 2.09 21.27 -15.25
C ILE A 116 2.67 21.15 -16.66
N GLU A 117 2.04 21.75 -17.67
CA GLU A 117 2.52 21.72 -19.05
C GLU A 117 3.90 22.37 -19.20
N GLU A 118 4.14 23.49 -18.52
CA GLU A 118 5.44 24.15 -18.49
C GLU A 118 6.53 23.25 -17.87
N LEU A 119 6.27 22.66 -16.70
CA LEU A 119 7.21 21.75 -16.05
C LEU A 119 7.48 20.48 -16.88
N GLN A 120 6.45 19.94 -17.52
CA GLN A 120 6.61 18.82 -18.45
C GLN A 120 7.44 19.22 -19.68
N ALA A 121 7.27 20.43 -20.20
CA ALA A 121 8.07 20.94 -21.30
C ALA A 121 9.54 21.11 -20.88
N LYS A 122 9.82 21.66 -19.69
CA LYS A 122 11.16 21.75 -19.11
C LYS A 122 11.82 20.38 -18.96
N HIS A 123 11.09 19.39 -18.43
CA HIS A 123 11.57 18.01 -18.33
C HIS A 123 11.92 17.42 -19.70
N ARG A 124 11.02 17.54 -20.69
CA ARG A 124 11.26 17.02 -22.05
C ARG A 124 12.39 17.74 -22.78
N ALA A 125 12.59 19.03 -22.51
CA ALA A 125 13.68 19.82 -23.08
C ALA A 125 15.03 19.57 -22.39
N GLY A 126 15.06 18.89 -21.25
CA GLY A 126 16.27 18.70 -20.44
C GLY A 126 16.71 19.96 -19.70
N ASP A 127 15.85 20.97 -19.58
CA ASP A 127 16.10 22.25 -18.89
C ASP A 127 15.69 22.21 -17.41
N ALA A 128 15.62 21.00 -16.84
CA ALA A 128 15.37 20.76 -15.44
C ALA A 128 16.65 20.25 -14.76
N LYS A 129 16.72 20.40 -13.43
CA LYS A 129 17.86 19.95 -12.64
C LYS A 129 18.11 18.47 -12.88
N LEU A 130 19.29 18.11 -13.39
CA LEU A 130 19.66 16.71 -13.59
C LEU A 130 19.83 16.01 -12.24
N VAL A 131 19.43 14.75 -12.17
CA VAL A 131 19.72 13.89 -11.02
C VAL A 131 20.78 12.87 -11.41
N SER A 132 21.52 12.34 -10.42
CA SER A 132 22.54 11.33 -10.64
C SER A 132 21.94 9.94 -10.87
N SER A 133 20.99 9.83 -11.80
CA SER A 133 20.44 8.57 -12.27
C SER A 133 20.29 8.59 -13.79
N VAL A 134 20.20 7.40 -14.39
CA VAL A 134 20.09 7.24 -15.84
C VAL A 134 19.38 5.92 -16.10
N PHE A 135 18.49 5.91 -17.09
CA PHE A 135 17.93 4.67 -17.62
C PHE A 135 18.66 4.32 -18.91
N VAL A 136 19.10 3.07 -19.02
CA VAL A 136 19.83 2.57 -20.19
C VAL A 136 19.08 1.35 -20.72
N GLU A 137 18.62 1.43 -21.97
CA GLU A 137 18.10 0.28 -22.71
C GLU A 137 19.22 -0.36 -23.52
N PHE A 138 19.27 -1.69 -23.51
CA PHE A 138 20.21 -2.49 -24.28
C PHE A 138 19.48 -3.22 -25.42
N TYR A 139 20.20 -3.56 -26.49
CA TYR A 139 19.62 -4.35 -27.58
C TYR A 139 19.24 -5.78 -27.16
N HIS A 140 19.96 -6.35 -26.19
CA HIS A 140 19.77 -7.72 -25.71
C HIS A 140 19.67 -7.79 -24.18
N GLN A 141 18.79 -8.68 -23.69
CA GLN A 141 18.59 -8.92 -22.26
C GLN A 141 19.87 -9.37 -21.53
N ALA A 142 20.71 -10.17 -22.21
CA ALA A 142 21.98 -10.66 -21.64
C ALA A 142 22.97 -9.52 -21.33
N ASP A 143 23.01 -8.49 -22.16
CA ASP A 143 23.86 -7.32 -21.94
C ASP A 143 23.35 -6.46 -20.78
N ALA A 144 22.03 -6.27 -20.70
CA ALA A 144 21.38 -5.58 -19.58
C ALA A 144 21.67 -6.31 -18.24
N GLN A 145 21.56 -7.63 -18.22
CA GLN A 145 21.84 -8.44 -17.04
C GLN A 145 23.31 -8.32 -16.59
N SER A 146 24.25 -8.39 -17.55
CA SER A 146 25.69 -8.27 -17.27
C SER A 146 26.05 -6.88 -16.73
N ALA A 147 25.45 -5.83 -17.28
CA ALA A 147 25.60 -4.46 -16.80
C ALA A 147 25.06 -4.28 -15.39
N TYR A 148 23.85 -4.78 -15.13
CA TYR A 148 23.23 -4.75 -13.81
C TYR A 148 24.12 -5.41 -12.74
N GLN A 149 24.58 -6.64 -12.99
CA GLN A 149 25.42 -7.38 -12.04
C GLN A 149 26.72 -6.63 -11.72
N SER A 150 27.35 -6.03 -12.74
CA SER A 150 28.58 -5.25 -12.58
C SER A 150 28.39 -3.98 -11.76
N VAL A 151 27.24 -3.31 -11.89
CA VAL A 151 26.89 -2.10 -11.13
C VAL A 151 26.57 -2.45 -9.68
N MET A 152 25.76 -3.50 -9.46
CA MET A 152 25.40 -3.94 -8.11
C MET A 152 26.61 -4.42 -7.31
N ALA A 153 27.56 -5.10 -7.95
CA ALA A 153 28.83 -5.48 -7.33
C ALA A 153 29.66 -4.28 -6.84
N LYS A 154 29.46 -3.09 -7.42
CA LYS A 154 30.18 -1.86 -7.02
C LYS A 154 29.41 -1.00 -6.03
N LEU A 155 28.08 -0.92 -6.13
CA LEU A 155 27.26 0.02 -5.37
C LEU A 155 26.62 -0.56 -4.10
N GLY A 156 26.55 -1.88 -3.95
CA GLY A 156 26.18 -2.51 -2.67
C GLY A 156 24.80 -2.14 -2.12
N GLY A 157 23.77 -2.03 -2.98
CA GLY A 157 22.41 -1.66 -2.58
C GLY A 157 21.31 -2.47 -3.27
N ALA A 158 20.06 -2.25 -2.86
CA ALA A 158 18.88 -2.88 -3.46
C ALA A 158 18.18 -1.89 -4.41
N PRO A 159 18.25 -2.10 -5.74
CA PRO A 159 17.71 -1.17 -6.74
C PRO A 159 16.21 -1.38 -7.03
N THR A 160 15.63 -2.50 -6.57
CA THR A 160 14.24 -2.87 -6.82
C THR A 160 13.53 -3.23 -5.53
N ALA A 161 12.21 -3.05 -5.51
CA ALA A 161 11.37 -3.45 -4.37
C ALA A 161 11.54 -4.95 -4.04
N ALA A 162 11.70 -5.81 -5.05
CA ALA A 162 11.95 -7.24 -4.85
C ALA A 162 13.29 -7.51 -4.14
N ALA A 163 14.36 -6.76 -4.46
CA ALA A 163 15.63 -6.89 -3.77
C ALA A 163 15.55 -6.38 -2.32
N VAL A 164 14.76 -5.33 -2.07
CA VAL A 164 14.45 -4.87 -0.72
C VAL A 164 13.70 -5.95 0.05
N GLU A 165 12.66 -6.56 -0.53
CA GLU A 165 11.92 -7.66 0.11
C GLU A 165 12.81 -8.87 0.43
N LEU A 166 13.71 -9.26 -0.47
CA LEU A 166 14.67 -10.34 -0.22
C LEU A 166 15.64 -10.00 0.93
N THR A 167 16.09 -8.76 1.00
CA THR A 167 16.96 -8.29 2.07
C THR A 167 16.21 -8.32 3.41
N THR A 168 14.98 -7.79 3.45
CA THR A 168 14.09 -7.87 4.61
C THR A 168 13.86 -9.32 5.04
N GLN A 169 13.62 -10.22 4.08
CA GLN A 169 13.44 -11.65 4.36
C GLN A 169 14.66 -12.23 5.07
N ASN A 170 15.87 -11.98 4.55
CA ASN A 170 17.10 -12.51 5.12
C ASN A 170 17.34 -12.00 6.56
N PHE A 171 17.22 -10.69 6.77
CA PHE A 171 17.41 -10.10 8.10
C PHE A 171 16.35 -10.60 9.10
N TYR A 172 15.08 -10.67 8.67
CA TYR A 172 14.01 -11.12 9.56
C TYR A 172 14.15 -12.60 9.89
N PHE A 173 14.52 -13.44 8.93
CA PHE A 173 14.81 -14.85 9.18
C PHE A 173 15.96 -15.03 10.18
N THR A 174 17.09 -14.33 9.99
CA THR A 174 18.22 -14.38 10.93
C THR A 174 17.80 -13.93 12.33
N PHE A 175 17.01 -12.87 12.42
CA PHE A 175 16.46 -12.40 13.70
C PHE A 175 15.59 -13.46 14.37
N GLN A 176 14.69 -14.13 13.62
CA GLN A 176 13.85 -15.21 14.16
C GLN A 176 14.67 -16.39 14.66
N VAL A 177 15.72 -16.79 13.94
CA VAL A 177 16.62 -17.88 14.37
C VAL A 177 17.33 -17.53 15.69
N ILE A 178 17.82 -16.30 15.83
CA ILE A 178 18.52 -15.89 17.06
C ILE A 178 17.52 -15.72 18.20
N GLN A 179 16.48 -14.92 18.00
CA GLN A 179 15.57 -14.51 19.08
C GLN A 179 14.52 -15.57 19.41
N THR A 180 13.86 -16.15 18.41
CA THR A 180 12.73 -17.06 18.62
C THR A 180 13.19 -18.50 18.78
N PHE A 181 14.34 -18.88 18.21
CA PHE A 181 14.88 -20.23 18.35
C PHE A 181 16.01 -20.32 19.38
N LEU A 182 17.14 -19.62 19.20
CA LEU A 182 18.29 -19.78 20.09
C LEU A 182 17.99 -19.27 21.50
N VAL A 183 17.51 -18.02 21.64
CA VAL A 183 17.22 -17.42 22.95
C VAL A 183 16.11 -18.19 23.69
N VAL A 184 15.03 -18.58 23.01
CA VAL A 184 13.93 -19.34 23.64
C VAL A 184 14.39 -20.74 24.06
N THR A 185 15.16 -21.44 23.23
CA THR A 185 15.72 -22.75 23.59
C THR A 185 16.60 -22.63 24.83
N VAL A 186 17.55 -21.69 24.84
CA VAL A 186 18.44 -21.47 25.99
C VAL A 186 17.66 -21.06 27.24
N THR A 187 16.68 -20.18 27.12
CA THR A 187 15.87 -19.69 28.25
C THR A 187 14.99 -20.79 28.84
N SER A 188 14.35 -21.59 27.97
CA SER A 188 13.51 -22.72 28.38
C SER A 188 14.34 -23.80 29.08
N SER A 189 15.49 -24.16 28.52
CA SER A 189 16.43 -25.10 29.15
C SER A 189 16.99 -24.54 30.45
N ALA A 190 17.45 -23.29 30.50
CA ALA A 190 18.02 -22.67 31.69
C ALA A 190 17.01 -22.60 32.84
N SER A 191 15.77 -22.19 32.57
CA SER A 191 14.71 -22.10 33.60
C SER A 191 14.46 -23.45 34.29
N SER A 192 14.63 -24.55 33.56
CA SER A 192 14.45 -25.90 34.11
C SER A 192 15.60 -26.40 34.99
N VAL A 193 16.77 -25.73 34.97
CA VAL A 193 17.98 -26.14 35.70
C VAL A 193 18.56 -25.04 36.59
N VAL A 194 17.89 -23.89 36.72
CA VAL A 194 18.37 -22.73 37.50
C VAL A 194 18.72 -23.13 38.94
N SER A 195 17.87 -23.91 39.60
CA SER A 195 18.11 -24.36 40.97
C SER A 195 19.32 -25.31 41.06
N ASP A 196 19.54 -26.14 40.03
CA ASP A 196 20.65 -27.09 39.99
C ASP A 196 21.99 -26.39 39.69
N ILE A 197 21.98 -25.34 38.87
CA ILE A 197 23.15 -24.52 38.54
C ILE A 197 23.61 -23.68 39.74
N ILE A 198 22.67 -23.12 40.52
CA ILE A 198 23.01 -22.37 41.74
C ILE A 198 23.76 -23.26 42.74
N ASN A 199 23.37 -24.52 42.83
CA ASN A 199 23.98 -25.48 43.75
C ASN A 199 25.30 -26.06 43.20
N ASN A 200 25.44 -26.22 41.87
CA ASN A 200 26.64 -26.75 41.23
C ASN A 200 26.95 -26.04 39.89
N PRO A 201 27.68 -24.91 39.90
CA PRO A 201 27.93 -24.13 38.70
C PRO A 201 28.85 -24.82 37.67
N SER A 202 29.66 -25.80 38.10
CA SER A 202 30.58 -26.53 37.21
C SER A 202 29.89 -27.51 36.26
N SER A 203 28.65 -27.94 36.55
CA SER A 203 27.87 -28.87 35.72
C SER A 203 26.85 -28.17 34.82
N ALA A 204 26.83 -26.83 34.79
CA ALA A 204 25.86 -26.06 34.03
C ALA A 204 25.77 -26.46 32.55
N ALA A 205 26.90 -26.62 31.87
CA ALA A 205 26.95 -26.95 30.45
C ALA A 205 26.35 -28.34 30.14
N SER A 206 26.62 -29.36 30.98
CA SER A 206 26.09 -30.72 30.77
C SER A 206 24.60 -30.80 31.13
N LEU A 207 24.16 -30.06 32.14
CA LEU A 207 22.75 -29.95 32.54
C LEU A 207 21.91 -29.24 31.46
N LEU A 208 22.41 -28.13 30.91
CA LEU A 208 21.78 -27.45 29.77
C LEU A 208 21.68 -28.38 28.57
N ALA A 209 22.76 -29.06 28.19
CA ALA A 209 22.77 -30.00 27.05
C ALA A 209 21.72 -31.12 27.20
N LYS A 210 21.56 -31.66 28.42
CA LYS A 210 20.57 -32.70 28.72
C LYS A 210 19.11 -32.20 28.64
N LYS A 211 18.89 -30.90 28.73
CA LYS A 211 17.57 -30.27 28.82
C LYS A 211 17.16 -29.51 27.56
N ILE A 212 18.05 -29.40 26.58
CA ILE A 212 17.76 -28.93 25.21
C ILE A 212 16.60 -29.75 24.57
N PRO A 213 16.54 -31.09 24.71
CA PRO A 213 15.42 -31.89 24.19
C PRO A 213 14.05 -31.50 24.75
N GLN A 214 13.98 -31.06 26.01
CA GLN A 214 12.71 -30.68 26.64
C GLN A 214 12.06 -29.44 26.01
N ALA A 215 12.85 -28.60 25.31
CA ALA A 215 12.33 -27.48 24.54
C ALA A 215 11.52 -27.93 23.30
N SER A 216 11.61 -29.20 22.87
CA SER A 216 10.86 -29.72 21.71
C SER A 216 9.35 -29.64 21.91
N ASN A 217 8.85 -29.88 23.13
CA ASN A 217 7.42 -29.78 23.45
C ASN A 217 6.85 -28.37 23.22
N PHE A 218 7.64 -27.34 23.55
CA PHE A 218 7.30 -25.95 23.26
C PHE A 218 7.19 -25.71 21.76
N TYR A 219 8.16 -26.20 20.98
CA TYR A 219 8.18 -26.00 19.53
C TYR A 219 7.10 -26.78 18.77
N ILE A 220 6.74 -27.99 19.21
CA ILE A 220 5.60 -28.74 18.66
C ILE A 220 4.31 -27.94 18.86
N SER A 221 4.09 -27.42 20.07
CA SER A 221 2.93 -26.58 20.40
C SER A 221 2.92 -25.28 19.58
N TYR A 222 4.10 -24.67 19.42
CA TYR A 222 4.28 -23.47 18.61
C TYR A 222 3.93 -23.71 17.13
N ILE A 223 4.38 -24.82 16.53
CA ILE A 223 4.08 -25.18 15.13
C ILE A 223 2.56 -25.38 14.95
N ILE A 224 1.91 -26.10 15.86
CA ILE A 224 0.46 -26.34 15.79
C ILE A 224 -0.30 -25.01 15.90
N LEU A 225 0.05 -24.18 16.88
CA LEU A 225 -0.57 -22.88 17.09
C LEU A 225 -0.39 -21.99 15.86
N GLN A 226 0.83 -21.88 15.34
CA GLN A 226 1.14 -21.02 14.21
C GLN A 226 0.47 -21.52 12.92
N GLY A 227 0.47 -22.83 12.67
CA GLY A 227 -0.16 -23.44 11.50
C GLY A 227 -1.67 -23.22 11.48
N LEU A 228 -2.35 -23.44 12.61
CA LEU A 228 -3.80 -23.20 12.72
C LEU A 228 -4.13 -21.70 12.68
N SER A 229 -3.41 -20.87 13.43
CA SER A 229 -3.68 -19.43 13.53
C SER A 229 -3.45 -18.71 12.21
N PHE A 230 -2.35 -19.02 11.51
CA PHE A 230 -2.06 -18.41 10.22
C PHE A 230 -3.10 -18.82 9.17
N SER A 231 -3.46 -20.11 9.11
CA SER A 231 -4.46 -20.60 8.16
C SER A 231 -5.83 -19.97 8.41
N ALA A 232 -6.27 -19.92 9.67
CA ALA A 232 -7.51 -19.25 10.05
C ALA A 232 -7.49 -17.75 9.70
N GLY A 233 -6.39 -17.07 9.98
CA GLY A 233 -6.21 -15.64 9.64
C GLY A 233 -6.21 -15.37 8.13
N ALA A 234 -5.53 -16.24 7.36
CA ALA A 234 -5.46 -16.15 5.90
C ALA A 234 -6.81 -16.38 5.22
N LEU A 235 -7.64 -17.28 5.78
CA LEU A 235 -9.03 -17.49 5.35
C LEU A 235 -9.92 -16.29 5.67
N LEU A 236 -9.76 -15.72 6.87
CA LEU A 236 -10.67 -14.68 7.37
C LEU A 236 -10.37 -13.29 6.78
N GLN A 237 -9.12 -13.01 6.40
CA GLN A 237 -8.67 -11.76 5.78
C GLN A 237 -9.25 -10.49 6.43
N ILE A 238 -9.17 -10.38 7.76
CA ILE A 238 -9.76 -9.28 8.54
C ILE A 238 -9.39 -7.91 7.98
N SER A 239 -8.10 -7.70 7.67
CA SER A 239 -7.61 -6.45 7.12
C SER A 239 -8.29 -6.12 5.79
N GLY A 240 -8.38 -7.08 4.88
CA GLY A 240 -9.10 -6.95 3.61
C GLY A 240 -10.59 -6.68 3.80
N LEU A 241 -11.24 -7.38 4.74
CA LEU A 241 -12.66 -7.20 5.04
C LEU A 241 -12.94 -5.79 5.58
N ILE A 242 -12.13 -5.29 6.51
CA ILE A 242 -12.26 -3.95 7.09
C ILE A 242 -12.02 -2.89 6.01
N LEU A 243 -10.91 -2.96 5.26
CA LEU A 243 -10.58 -1.97 4.25
C LEU A 243 -11.56 -1.97 3.07
N GLY A 244 -12.01 -3.15 2.65
CA GLY A 244 -12.93 -3.31 1.53
C GLY A 244 -14.39 -3.02 1.88
N LYS A 245 -14.94 -3.69 2.90
CA LYS A 245 -16.38 -3.60 3.21
C LYS A 245 -16.71 -2.43 4.13
N VAL A 246 -15.95 -2.21 5.20
CA VAL A 246 -16.27 -1.17 6.18
C VAL A 246 -15.80 0.19 5.67
N LEU A 247 -14.51 0.31 5.37
CA LEU A 247 -13.92 1.57 4.94
C LEU A 247 -14.37 1.95 3.52
N GLY A 248 -14.60 0.98 2.63
CA GLY A 248 -15.17 1.23 1.31
C GLY A 248 -16.58 1.80 1.38
N ALA A 249 -17.45 1.21 2.22
CA ALA A 249 -18.81 1.72 2.40
C ALA A 249 -18.87 3.14 3.00
N LEU A 250 -17.88 3.54 3.79
CA LEU A 250 -17.84 4.86 4.43
C LEU A 250 -17.16 5.95 3.59
N LEU A 251 -16.11 5.62 2.84
CA LEU A 251 -15.26 6.62 2.15
C LEU A 251 -15.46 6.67 0.63
N ASP A 252 -15.92 5.58 -0.01
CA ASP A 252 -16.03 5.53 -1.47
C ASP A 252 -17.37 6.07 -1.95
N ASN A 253 -17.39 7.39 -2.18
CA ASN A 253 -18.57 8.10 -2.68
C ASN A 253 -18.60 8.23 -4.20
N THR A 254 -17.56 7.78 -4.90
CA THR A 254 -17.40 7.95 -6.36
C THR A 254 -17.10 6.60 -7.02
N PRO A 255 -17.63 6.33 -8.24
CA PRO A 255 -17.33 5.11 -8.98
C PRO A 255 -15.83 4.87 -9.18
N ARG A 256 -15.03 5.91 -9.43
CA ARG A 256 -13.58 5.77 -9.56
C ARG A 256 -12.93 5.28 -8.27
N LYS A 257 -13.24 5.87 -7.11
CA LYS A 257 -12.71 5.38 -5.81
C LYS A 257 -13.10 3.94 -5.53
N MET A 258 -14.34 3.56 -5.81
CA MET A 258 -14.80 2.17 -5.67
C MET A 258 -13.99 1.23 -6.58
N PHE A 259 -13.80 1.62 -7.85
CA PHE A 259 -13.02 0.85 -8.82
C PHE A 259 -11.56 0.76 -8.39
N THR A 260 -10.91 1.88 -8.06
CA THR A 260 -9.51 1.92 -7.62
C THR A 260 -9.27 1.02 -6.42
N ARG A 261 -10.16 1.03 -5.42
CA ARG A 261 -10.05 0.15 -4.25
C ARG A 261 -10.24 -1.32 -4.59
N TRP A 262 -11.15 -1.62 -5.52
CA TRP A 262 -11.39 -2.99 -5.98
C TRP A 262 -10.26 -3.52 -6.88
N SER A 263 -9.68 -2.65 -7.72
CA SER A 263 -8.62 -3.01 -8.67
C SER A 263 -7.22 -2.96 -8.05
N SER A 264 -7.04 -2.25 -6.93
CA SER A 264 -5.77 -2.27 -6.20
C SER A 264 -5.64 -3.57 -5.42
N LEU A 265 -4.81 -4.49 -5.92
CA LEU A 265 -4.37 -5.64 -5.11
C LEU A 265 -3.34 -5.15 -4.09
N SER A 266 -3.63 -5.31 -2.81
CA SER A 266 -2.62 -5.15 -1.76
C SER A 266 -1.47 -6.13 -2.05
N GLY A 267 -0.24 -5.61 -2.17
CA GLY A 267 0.94 -6.45 -2.26
C GLY A 267 1.03 -7.39 -1.07
N LEU A 268 1.41 -8.65 -1.32
CA LEU A 268 1.44 -9.71 -0.30
C LEU A 268 2.56 -9.56 0.74
N GLY A 269 3.44 -8.56 0.58
CA GLY A 269 4.50 -8.24 1.55
C GLY A 269 5.40 -9.44 1.82
N TRP A 270 5.89 -10.09 0.77
CA TRP A 270 6.55 -11.40 0.86
C TRP A 270 7.77 -11.42 1.78
N GLY A 271 8.47 -10.29 1.89
CA GLY A 271 9.62 -10.13 2.79
C GLY A 271 9.33 -10.38 4.27
N THR A 272 8.08 -10.25 4.73
CA THR A 272 7.69 -10.52 6.14
C THR A 272 7.00 -11.87 6.31
N VAL A 273 6.36 -12.37 5.26
CA VAL A 273 5.59 -13.63 5.27
C VAL A 273 6.51 -14.85 5.14
N TYR A 274 7.44 -14.83 4.17
CA TYR A 274 8.33 -15.97 3.92
C TYR A 274 9.23 -16.35 5.10
N PRO A 275 9.86 -15.41 5.84
CA PRO A 275 10.70 -15.75 6.99
C PRO A 275 10.03 -16.68 7.98
N ALA A 276 8.76 -16.42 8.31
CA ALA A 276 7.98 -17.23 9.25
C ALA A 276 7.82 -18.68 8.75
N PHE A 277 7.56 -18.88 7.45
CA PHE A 277 7.47 -20.23 6.87
C PHE A 277 8.82 -20.95 6.89
N THR A 278 9.90 -20.28 6.48
CA THR A 278 11.25 -20.86 6.54
C THR A 278 11.67 -21.18 7.97
N PHE A 279 11.27 -20.37 8.94
CA PHE A 279 11.52 -20.61 10.36
C PHE A 279 10.79 -21.85 10.86
N LEU A 280 9.52 -22.05 10.50
CA LEU A 280 8.77 -23.27 10.85
C LEU A 280 9.44 -24.54 10.33
N VAL A 281 10.06 -24.50 9.14
CA VAL A 281 10.82 -25.64 8.60
C VAL A 281 12.06 -25.94 9.44
N VAL A 282 12.79 -24.91 9.88
CA VAL A 282 13.96 -25.07 10.76
C VAL A 282 13.56 -25.69 12.09
N VAL A 283 12.53 -25.15 12.73
CA VAL A 283 12.02 -25.65 14.01
C VAL A 283 11.47 -27.08 13.87
N GLY A 284 10.74 -27.37 12.79
CA GLY A 284 10.22 -28.72 12.54
C GLY A 284 11.32 -29.77 12.35
N LYS A 285 12.40 -29.42 11.62
CA LYS A 285 13.59 -30.29 11.50
C LYS A 285 14.29 -30.50 12.84
N TYR A 286 14.36 -29.47 13.68
CA TYR A 286 14.90 -29.60 15.03
C TYR A 286 14.05 -30.53 15.90
N SER A 287 12.75 -30.31 15.97
CA SER A 287 11.84 -31.11 16.81
C SER A 287 11.82 -32.59 16.39
N THR A 288 11.82 -32.88 15.10
CA THR A 288 11.89 -34.26 14.58
C THR A 288 13.18 -34.95 14.98
N HIS A 289 14.33 -34.30 14.78
CA HIS A 289 15.63 -34.86 15.16
C HIS A 289 15.76 -35.12 16.67
N VAL A 290 15.20 -34.22 17.50
CA VAL A 290 15.18 -34.40 18.95
C VAL A 290 14.30 -35.58 19.36
N SER A 291 13.11 -35.72 18.76
CA SER A 291 12.22 -36.84 19.04
C SER A 291 12.83 -38.18 18.66
N ASP A 292 13.60 -38.26 17.57
CA ASP A 292 14.33 -39.48 17.18
C ASP A 292 15.39 -39.88 18.22
N MET A 293 16.06 -38.90 18.85
CA MET A 293 17.04 -39.16 19.91
C MET A 293 16.43 -39.66 21.22
N GLU A 294 15.16 -39.33 21.51
CA GLU A 294 14.45 -39.87 22.69
C GLU A 294 13.98 -41.31 22.50
N HIS A 295 13.86 -41.78 21.25
CA HIS A 295 13.40 -43.13 20.90
C HIS A 295 14.57 -44.09 20.58
N SER A 296 15.82 -43.61 20.65
CA SER A 296 17.07 -44.36 20.47
C SER A 296 17.72 -44.69 21.81
#